data_AF-A0A956C210-F1
#
_entry.id   AF-A0A956C210-F1
#
_cell.length_a   1.000
_cell.length_b   1.000
_cell.length_c   1.000
_cell.angle_alpha   90.00
_cell.angle_beta   90.00
_cell.angle_gamma   90.00
#
_symmetry.space_group_name_H-M   'P 1'
#
loop_
_entity.id
_entity.type
_entity.pdbx_description
1 polymer ?
#
loop_
_entity_poly.entity_id
_entity_poly.type
_entity_poly.pdbx_seq_one_letter_code
_entity_poly.pdbx_strand_id
1 'polypeptide(L)'
;MSHLAGCDACCRLVGALVVSTANATGPRLVDRAAPEAAARLSRYRIDEPLGAGGMGIVYSAYDPELDRRVALKVLWSASHERPGDAERLQREARAMAKLAHPNVVRVFDVGVDGGRVFLAMERVEGGTMRDWLRERPRTWREVLARFVQAGAGLAAAHRAGLVHRDFKPENLLVRGDGTVLVTDFGLAHEVPFGASAAS
;
A
#
# COMPACT_ATOMS: atom_id res chain seq x y z
N MET A 1 1.18 22.51 -5.48
CA MET A 1 -0.20 22.74 -5.98
C MET A 1 -0.38 22.47 -7.49
N SER A 2 0.68 22.28 -8.29
CA SER A 2 0.54 22.15 -9.76
C SER A 2 0.06 20.78 -10.29
N HIS A 3 0.18 19.69 -9.52
CA HIS A 3 -0.11 18.36 -10.04
C HIS A 3 -1.61 18.01 -10.10
N LEU A 4 -2.38 18.43 -9.08
CA LEU A 4 -3.84 18.19 -9.05
C LEU A 4 -4.57 18.84 -10.23
N ALA A 5 -4.05 19.96 -10.74
CA ALA A 5 -4.59 20.66 -11.90
C ALA A 5 -4.28 19.96 -13.25
N GLY A 6 -3.34 19.01 -13.29
CA GLY A 6 -2.86 18.38 -14.52
C GLY A 6 -3.02 16.87 -14.59
N CYS A 7 -3.61 16.23 -13.58
CA CYS A 7 -3.78 14.77 -13.53
C CYS A 7 -5.24 14.39 -13.23
N ASP A 8 -5.94 13.94 -14.26
CA ASP A 8 -7.35 13.52 -14.18
C ASP A 8 -7.59 12.34 -13.22
N ALA A 9 -6.57 11.48 -13.02
CA ALA A 9 -6.63 10.41 -12.03
C ALA A 9 -6.61 10.97 -10.60
N CYS A 10 -5.68 11.89 -10.29
CA CYS A 10 -5.64 12.55 -8.98
C CYS A 10 -6.87 13.39 -8.69
N CYS A 11 -7.38 14.12 -9.69
CA CYS A 11 -8.54 14.99 -9.52
C CYS A 11 -9.80 14.17 -9.18
N ARG A 12 -10.06 13.08 -9.91
CA ARG A 12 -11.18 12.16 -9.63
C ARG A 12 -11.08 11.47 -8.28
N LEU A 13 -9.87 11.06 -7.91
CA LEU A 13 -9.58 10.35 -6.67
C LEU A 13 -9.79 11.23 -5.43
N VAL A 14 -9.32 12.49 -5.48
CA VAL A 14 -9.59 13.48 -4.43
C VAL A 14 -11.09 13.79 -4.38
N GLY A 15 -11.76 13.93 -5.54
CA GLY A 15 -13.21 14.12 -5.60
C GLY A 15 -14.01 12.99 -4.96
N ALA A 16 -13.63 11.72 -5.19
CA ALA A 16 -14.31 10.55 -4.63
C ALA A 16 -14.18 10.44 -3.11
N LEU A 17 -13.04 10.85 -2.55
CA LEU A 17 -12.80 10.82 -1.10
C LEU A 17 -13.58 11.87 -0.31
N VAL A 18 -14.01 12.95 -0.97
CA VAL A 18 -14.90 13.96 -0.35
C VAL A 18 -16.34 13.43 -0.25
N VAL A 19 -16.72 12.44 -1.07
CA VAL A 19 -18.10 11.92 -1.15
C VAL A 19 -18.30 10.66 -0.31
N SER A 20 -17.25 9.87 -0.05
CA SER A 20 -17.37 8.57 0.64
C SER A 20 -17.05 8.64 2.14
N THR A 21 -17.89 9.34 2.92
CA THR A 21 -17.97 9.16 4.38
C THR A 21 -19.21 8.37 4.81
N ALA A 22 -19.82 7.59 3.92
CA ALA A 22 -20.99 6.79 4.26
C ALA A 22 -20.87 5.36 3.71
N ASN A 23 -20.59 4.45 4.65
CA ASN A 23 -20.97 3.04 4.69
C ASN A 23 -20.33 2.05 3.69
N ALA A 24 -19.65 1.04 4.21
CA ALA A 24 -19.67 -0.32 3.66
C ALA A 24 -19.15 -1.33 4.70
N THR A 25 -20.04 -2.22 5.12
CA THR A 25 -19.76 -3.44 5.88
C THR A 25 -19.49 -4.56 4.86
N GLY A 26 -18.29 -5.15 4.87
CA GLY A 26 -17.90 -6.22 3.95
C GLY A 26 -18.07 -7.64 4.53
N PRO A 27 -18.31 -8.67 3.70
CA PRO A 27 -18.63 -10.03 4.14
C PRO A 27 -17.38 -10.78 4.63
N ARG A 28 -17.57 -11.71 5.58
CA ARG A 28 -16.55 -12.68 6.03
C ARG A 28 -16.60 -13.93 5.17
N LEU A 29 -15.49 -14.36 4.57
CA LEU A 29 -15.35 -15.69 3.96
C LEU A 29 -13.92 -16.25 4.11
N VAL A 30 -13.83 -17.24 4.99
CA VAL A 30 -13.13 -18.56 4.96
C VAL A 30 -11.74 -18.73 4.32
N ASP A 31 -10.84 -19.24 5.18
CA ASP A 31 -9.71 -20.17 5.03
C ASP A 31 -8.88 -20.18 3.73
N ARG A 32 -7.75 -19.44 3.76
CA ARG A 32 -6.60 -19.53 2.84
C ARG A 32 -5.34 -19.41 3.68
N ALA A 33 -4.66 -20.52 3.92
CA ALA A 33 -3.58 -20.64 4.89
C ALA A 33 -2.51 -19.54 4.74
N ALA A 34 -2.57 -18.58 5.66
CA ALA A 34 -1.51 -17.62 5.94
C ALA A 34 -0.24 -18.39 6.36
N PRO A 35 0.99 -17.93 6.03
CA PRO A 35 2.17 -18.45 6.71
C PRO A 35 1.96 -18.33 8.23
N GLU A 36 2.10 -19.45 8.94
CA GLU A 36 1.95 -19.51 10.39
C GLU A 36 2.94 -18.55 11.06
N ALA A 37 2.49 -17.88 12.13
CA ALA A 37 3.37 -17.05 12.96
C ALA A 37 4.57 -17.91 13.43
N ALA A 38 5.79 -17.35 13.32
CA ALA A 38 7.11 -18.01 13.41
C ALA A 38 7.68 -18.62 12.11
N ALA A 39 7.01 -18.52 10.97
CA ALA A 39 7.60 -18.84 9.67
C ALA A 39 8.67 -17.82 9.23
N ARG A 40 9.66 -18.28 8.45
CA ARG A 40 10.58 -17.40 7.72
C ARG A 40 10.10 -17.22 6.29
N LEU A 41 10.26 -16.02 5.74
CA LEU A 41 10.10 -15.74 4.32
C LEU A 41 11.35 -15.00 3.85
N SER A 42 12.10 -15.61 2.93
CA SER A 42 13.47 -15.20 2.62
C SER A 42 14.29 -15.11 3.92
N ARG A 43 14.95 -13.98 4.18
CA ARG A 43 15.69 -13.73 5.42
C ARG A 43 14.82 -13.23 6.58
N TYR A 44 13.56 -12.85 6.32
CA TYR A 44 12.72 -12.20 7.32
C TYR A 44 12.07 -13.23 8.24
N ARG A 45 12.14 -12.98 9.55
CA ARG A 45 11.35 -13.72 10.54
C ARG A 45 9.99 -13.03 10.69
N ILE A 46 8.91 -13.76 10.40
CA ILE A 46 7.54 -13.25 10.54
C ILE A 46 7.12 -13.31 12.00
N ASP A 47 6.67 -12.17 12.53
CA ASP A 47 6.15 -12.07 13.88
C ASP A 47 4.60 -12.18 13.86
N GLU A 48 3.89 -11.06 13.79
CA GLU A 48 2.42 -10.97 13.88
C GLU A 48 1.81 -10.28 12.64
N PRO A 49 0.58 -10.63 12.23
CA PRO A 49 -0.12 -9.90 11.17
C PRO A 49 -0.49 -8.48 11.64
N LEU A 50 -0.17 -7.48 10.83
CA LEU A 50 -0.56 -6.08 11.04
C LEU A 50 -1.89 -5.74 10.36
N GLY A 51 -2.21 -6.43 9.27
CA GLY A 51 -3.45 -6.23 8.55
C GLY A 51 -3.55 -7.12 7.32
N ALA A 52 -4.77 -7.29 6.82
CA ALA A 52 -5.04 -8.03 5.59
C ALA A 52 -5.93 -7.19 4.67
N GLY A 53 -5.65 -7.25 3.38
CA GLY A 53 -6.45 -6.59 2.34
C GLY A 53 -6.65 -7.51 1.15
N GLY A 54 -7.38 -7.02 0.13
CA GLY A 54 -7.67 -7.81 -1.08
C GLY A 54 -6.43 -8.30 -1.84
N MET A 55 -5.28 -7.66 -1.66
CA MET A 55 -4.04 -7.97 -2.39
C MET A 55 -3.03 -8.81 -1.59
N GLY A 56 -3.15 -8.86 -0.26
CA GLY A 56 -2.19 -9.59 0.56
C GLY A 56 -2.42 -9.46 2.06
N ILE A 57 -1.49 -10.03 2.81
CA ILE A 57 -1.35 -9.79 4.26
C ILE A 57 -0.08 -8.96 4.49
N VAL A 58 -0.13 -8.01 5.40
CA VAL A 58 1.03 -7.31 5.92
C VAL A 58 1.36 -7.88 7.30
N TYR A 59 2.61 -8.29 7.49
CA TYR A 59 3.14 -8.77 8.75
C TYR A 59 4.12 -7.77 9.35
N SER A 60 4.20 -7.75 10.67
CA SER A 60 5.39 -7.30 11.38
C SER A 60 6.43 -8.40 11.21
N ALA A 61 7.64 -8.04 10.79
CA ALA A 61 8.72 -8.98 10.62
C ALA A 61 10.04 -8.38 11.09
N TYR A 62 11.00 -9.24 11.39
CA TYR A 62 12.35 -8.86 11.78
C TYR A 62 13.35 -9.25 10.69
N ASP A 63 14.17 -8.28 10.28
CA ASP A 63 15.30 -8.47 9.37
C ASP A 63 16.56 -8.71 10.22
N PRO A 64 17.04 -9.96 10.36
CA PRO A 64 18.16 -10.30 11.23
C PRO A 64 19.51 -9.82 10.68
N GLU A 65 19.61 -9.55 9.38
CA GLU A 65 20.86 -9.06 8.77
C GLU A 65 21.08 -7.58 9.04
N LEU A 66 19.99 -6.81 9.13
CA LEU A 66 20.01 -5.37 9.35
C LEU A 66 19.53 -4.94 10.75
N ASP A 67 19.29 -5.93 11.63
CA ASP A 67 18.82 -5.76 13.00
C ASP A 67 17.67 -4.74 13.15
N ARG A 68 16.58 -4.95 12.40
CA ARG A 68 15.44 -4.01 12.40
C ARG A 68 14.10 -4.68 12.18
N ARG A 69 13.04 -4.01 12.64
CA ARG A 69 11.65 -4.35 12.33
C ARG A 69 11.23 -3.75 10.99
N VAL A 70 10.46 -4.52 10.22
CA VAL A 70 9.91 -4.13 8.93
C VAL A 70 8.42 -4.49 8.87
N ALA A 71 7.68 -3.80 8.01
CA ALA A 71 6.39 -4.29 7.55
C ALA A 71 6.65 -5.15 6.30
N LEU A 72 6.20 -6.40 6.32
CA LEU A 72 6.40 -7.37 5.24
C LEU A 72 5.06 -7.69 4.60
N LYS A 73 4.81 -7.13 3.43
CA LYS A 73 3.60 -7.39 2.65
C LYS A 73 3.81 -8.63 1.78
N VAL A 74 2.99 -9.66 1.97
CA VAL A 74 2.99 -10.89 1.19
C VAL A 74 1.73 -10.93 0.34
N LEU A 75 1.89 -11.10 -0.98
CA LEU A 75 0.76 -11.10 -1.91
C LEU A 75 0.11 -12.49 -1.99
N TRP A 76 -1.23 -12.53 -2.07
CA TRP A 76 -2.01 -13.79 -1.99
C TRP A 76 -1.74 -14.78 -3.12
N SER A 77 -1.36 -14.30 -4.30
CA SER A 77 -0.92 -15.16 -5.42
C SER A 77 -0.20 -14.31 -6.47
N ALA A 78 1.07 -14.62 -6.74
CA ALA A 78 1.68 -14.32 -8.02
C ALA A 78 1.43 -15.45 -9.05
N SER A 79 0.70 -16.49 -8.63
CA SER A 79 0.71 -17.84 -9.22
C SER A 79 -0.36 -18.11 -10.29
N HIS A 80 -1.11 -17.12 -10.76
CA HIS A 80 -2.15 -17.34 -11.79
C HIS A 80 -2.06 -16.42 -13.01
N GLU A 81 -0.97 -15.68 -13.18
CA GLU A 81 -0.97 -14.58 -14.15
C GLU A 81 0.02 -14.77 -15.30
N ARG A 82 -0.34 -14.17 -16.44
CA ARG A 82 0.08 -14.52 -17.80
C ARG A 82 1.57 -14.25 -17.99
N PRO A 83 2.21 -14.83 -19.03
CA PRO A 83 3.56 -14.44 -19.43
C PRO A 83 3.65 -12.91 -19.58
N GLY A 84 4.43 -12.25 -18.71
CA GLY A 84 4.63 -10.78 -18.70
C GLY A 84 4.28 -10.07 -17.38
N ASP A 85 3.46 -10.67 -16.51
CA ASP A 85 3.04 -10.02 -15.26
C ASP A 85 4.16 -9.98 -14.21
N ALA A 86 5.00 -11.02 -14.15
CA ALA A 86 6.16 -11.06 -13.26
C ALA A 86 7.22 -9.98 -13.59
N GLU A 87 7.51 -9.76 -14.88
CA GLU A 87 8.47 -8.73 -15.31
C GLU A 87 7.96 -7.30 -15.06
N ARG A 88 6.65 -7.09 -15.15
CA ARG A 88 6.02 -5.81 -14.80
C ARG A 88 6.07 -5.59 -13.29
N LEU A 89 5.69 -6.58 -12.51
CA LEU A 89 5.71 -6.53 -11.05
C LEU A 89 7.12 -6.23 -10.53
N GLN A 90 8.15 -6.85 -11.11
CA GLN A 90 9.55 -6.53 -10.80
C GLN A 90 9.94 -5.10 -11.20
N ARG A 91 9.44 -4.56 -12.32
CA ARG A 91 9.68 -3.17 -12.73
C ARG A 91 9.05 -2.18 -11.75
N GLU A 92 7.80 -2.39 -11.37
CA GLU A 92 7.08 -1.54 -10.41
C GLU A 92 7.72 -1.59 -9.02
N ALA A 93 8.08 -2.79 -8.56
CA ALA A 93 8.87 -3.02 -7.36
C ALA A 93 10.18 -2.24 -7.34
N ARG A 94 10.96 -2.29 -8.44
CA ARG A 94 12.22 -1.53 -8.58
C ARG A 94 11.98 -0.03 -8.60
N ALA A 95 10.91 0.44 -9.25
CA ALA A 95 10.56 1.86 -9.25
C ALA A 95 10.20 2.34 -7.83
N MET A 96 9.45 1.55 -7.07
CA MET A 96 9.13 1.86 -5.67
C MET A 96 10.37 1.85 -4.78
N ALA A 97 11.27 0.87 -4.94
CA ALA A 97 12.52 0.81 -4.17
C ALA A 97 13.44 2.02 -4.42
N LYS A 98 13.36 2.62 -5.62
CA LYS A 98 14.11 3.84 -5.98
C LYS A 98 13.44 5.13 -5.50
N LEU A 99 12.14 5.08 -5.16
CA LEU A 99 11.38 6.25 -4.77
C LEU A 99 11.66 6.61 -3.30
N ALA A 100 12.58 7.55 -3.10
CA ALA A 100 12.84 8.16 -1.80
C ALA A 100 12.11 9.51 -1.70
N HIS A 101 11.12 9.61 -0.82
CA HIS A 101 10.40 10.86 -0.55
C HIS A 101 9.89 10.88 0.90
N PRO A 102 9.91 12.02 1.62
CA PRO A 102 9.47 12.10 3.02
C PRO A 102 8.01 11.72 3.25
N ASN A 103 7.18 11.76 2.20
CA ASN A 103 5.76 11.39 2.26
C ASN A 103 5.42 10.09 1.51
N VAL A 104 6.40 9.22 1.26
CA VAL A 104 6.19 7.90 0.65
C VAL A 104 6.85 6.86 1.55
N VAL A 105 6.15 5.76 1.84
CA VAL A 105 6.72 4.67 2.61
C VAL A 105 7.96 4.13 1.89
N ARG A 106 9.05 3.95 2.63
CA ARG A 106 10.28 3.45 2.03
C ARG A 106 10.17 1.94 1.84
N VAL A 107 10.37 1.49 0.61
CA VAL A 107 10.54 0.06 0.28
C VAL A 107 12.02 -0.28 0.41
N PHE A 108 12.33 -1.27 1.22
CA PHE A 108 13.69 -1.74 1.45
C PHE A 108 14.10 -2.85 0.51
N ASP A 109 13.16 -3.75 0.22
CA ASP A 109 13.44 -4.95 -0.55
C ASP A 109 12.17 -5.48 -1.20
N VAL A 110 12.35 -6.17 -2.33
CA VAL A 110 11.32 -6.92 -3.04
C VAL A 110 11.91 -8.23 -3.52
N GLY A 111 11.21 -9.33 -3.24
CA GLY A 111 11.65 -10.65 -3.65
C GLY A 111 10.50 -11.60 -3.93
N VAL A 112 10.88 -12.80 -4.37
CA VAL A 112 9.99 -13.94 -4.54
C VAL A 112 10.54 -15.08 -3.71
N ASP A 113 9.70 -15.66 -2.86
CA ASP A 113 10.06 -16.83 -2.06
C ASP A 113 8.89 -17.80 -1.97
N GLY A 114 9.14 -19.08 -2.25
CA GLY A 114 8.10 -20.11 -2.33
C GLY A 114 6.94 -19.75 -3.28
N GLY A 115 7.22 -19.09 -4.40
CA GLY A 115 6.21 -18.65 -5.38
C GLY A 115 5.36 -17.45 -4.93
N ARG A 116 5.69 -16.83 -3.80
CA ARG A 116 5.00 -15.66 -3.26
C ARG A 116 5.89 -14.43 -3.41
N VAL A 117 5.33 -13.35 -3.93
CA VAL A 117 6.00 -12.06 -3.99
C VAL A 117 5.83 -11.37 -2.64
N PHE A 118 6.91 -10.79 -2.14
CA PHE A 118 6.90 -9.99 -0.92
C PHE A 118 7.52 -8.61 -1.13
N LEU A 119 7.05 -7.65 -0.32
CA LEU A 119 7.62 -6.31 -0.17
C LEU A 119 8.02 -6.10 1.28
N ALA A 120 9.29 -5.82 1.53
CA ALA A 120 9.74 -5.36 2.83
C ALA A 120 9.80 -3.83 2.82
N MET A 121 9.04 -3.21 3.72
CA MET A 121 8.89 -1.77 3.81
C MET A 121 9.13 -1.28 5.23
N GLU A 122 9.27 0.03 5.37
CA GLU A 122 9.32 0.69 6.66
C GLU A 122 8.11 0.33 7.54
N ARG A 123 8.38 -0.09 8.79
CA ARG A 123 7.34 -0.27 9.81
C ARG A 123 7.00 1.09 10.42
N VAL A 124 5.73 1.47 10.39
CA VAL A 124 5.23 2.74 10.92
C VAL A 124 4.24 2.45 12.05
N GLU A 125 4.55 2.87 13.27
CA GLU A 125 3.76 2.54 14.46
C GLU A 125 2.53 3.43 14.68
N GLY A 126 2.46 4.62 14.06
CA GLY A 126 1.42 5.61 14.39
C GLY A 126 0.06 5.39 13.71
N GLY A 127 -0.15 4.23 13.10
CA GLY A 127 -1.44 3.82 12.54
C GLY A 127 -1.81 4.48 11.21
N THR A 128 -3.06 4.28 10.79
CA THR A 128 -3.56 4.79 9.51
C THR A 128 -4.21 6.17 9.66
N MET A 129 -4.37 6.91 8.56
CA MET A 129 -5.12 8.16 8.52
C MET A 129 -6.59 7.93 8.88
N ARG A 130 -7.14 6.74 8.58
CA ARG A 130 -8.48 6.36 9.01
C ARG A 130 -8.60 6.35 10.53
N ASP A 131 -7.62 5.78 11.22
CA ASP A 131 -7.60 5.72 12.69
C ASP A 131 -7.44 7.13 13.26
N TRP A 132 -6.53 7.91 12.70
CA TRP A 132 -6.31 9.30 13.07
C TRP A 132 -7.57 10.19 12.93
N LEU A 133 -8.35 9.98 11.85
CA LEU A 133 -9.63 10.67 11.63
C LEU A 133 -10.72 10.25 12.62
N ARG A 134 -10.68 9.00 13.10
CA ARG A 134 -11.68 8.44 14.03
C ARG A 134 -11.38 8.74 15.49
N GLU A 135 -10.11 8.91 15.84
CA GLU A 135 -9.64 9.13 17.21
C GLU A 135 -10.35 10.30 17.91
N ARG A 136 -10.55 11.41 17.20
CA ARG A 136 -11.29 12.57 17.68
C ARG A 136 -11.78 13.43 16.52
N PRO A 137 -12.79 14.31 16.74
CA PRO A 137 -13.12 15.35 15.79
C PRO A 137 -11.89 16.20 15.43
N ARG A 138 -11.71 16.45 14.14
CA ARG A 138 -10.64 17.27 13.58
C ARG A 138 -11.26 18.46 12.88
N THR A 139 -10.58 19.60 12.94
CA THR A 139 -10.91 20.74 12.08
C THR A 139 -10.57 20.39 10.62
N TRP A 140 -11.29 20.98 9.67
CA TRP A 140 -10.98 20.79 8.25
C TRP A 140 -9.54 21.22 7.90
N ARG A 141 -8.96 22.18 8.65
CA ARG A 141 -7.57 22.63 8.46
C ARG A 141 -6.56 21.55 8.86
N GLU A 142 -6.79 20.87 9.98
CA GLU A 142 -5.94 19.74 10.39
C GLU A 142 -5.97 18.63 9.34
N VAL A 143 -7.17 18.27 8.87
CA VAL A 143 -7.35 17.25 7.82
C VAL A 143 -6.63 17.66 6.54
N LEU A 144 -6.86 18.89 6.07
CA LEU A 144 -6.24 19.40 4.85
C LEU A 144 -4.71 19.38 4.93
N ALA A 145 -4.12 19.80 6.05
CA ALA A 145 -2.67 19.78 6.24
C ALA A 145 -2.08 18.36 6.07
N ARG A 146 -2.79 17.33 6.50
CA ARG A 146 -2.39 15.92 6.33
C ARG A 146 -2.51 15.46 4.88
N PHE A 147 -3.59 15.81 4.21
CA PHE A 147 -3.78 15.43 2.80
C PHE A 147 -2.87 16.20 1.84
N VAL A 148 -2.41 17.40 2.21
CA VAL A 148 -1.37 18.13 1.46
C VAL A 148 -0.05 17.35 1.48
N GLN A 149 0.34 16.77 2.62
CA GLN A 149 1.51 15.90 2.72
C GLN A 149 1.33 14.63 1.87
N ALA A 150 0.17 13.98 1.96
CA ALA A 150 -0.14 12.82 1.12
C ALA A 150 -0.05 13.16 -0.39
N GLY A 151 -0.57 14.33 -0.79
CA GLY A 151 -0.47 14.84 -2.15
C GLY A 151 0.97 15.07 -2.62
N ALA A 152 1.87 15.50 -1.73
CA ALA A 152 3.29 15.60 -2.05
C ALA A 152 3.91 14.22 -2.33
N GLY A 153 3.54 13.20 -1.56
CA GLY A 153 3.94 11.81 -1.79
C GLY A 153 3.44 11.26 -3.13
N LEU A 154 2.15 11.45 -3.43
CA LEU A 154 1.57 11.08 -4.73
C LEU A 154 2.29 11.75 -5.91
N ALA A 155 2.57 13.06 -5.80
CA ALA A 155 3.27 13.80 -6.83
C ALA A 155 4.69 13.27 -7.06
N ALA A 156 5.38 12.83 -6.00
CA ALA A 156 6.69 12.19 -6.11
C ALA A 156 6.61 10.84 -6.82
N ALA A 157 5.63 10.01 -6.47
CA ALA A 157 5.39 8.73 -7.15
C ALA A 157 5.10 8.91 -8.63
N HIS A 158 4.26 9.88 -9.00
CA HIS A 158 3.94 10.14 -10.40
C HIS A 158 5.16 10.58 -11.22
N ARG A 159 6.08 11.38 -10.63
CA ARG A 159 7.35 11.71 -11.30
C ARG A 159 8.24 10.48 -11.52
N ALA A 160 8.08 9.44 -10.70
CA ALA A 160 8.75 8.15 -10.86
C ALA A 160 7.96 7.16 -11.75
N GLY A 161 6.87 7.60 -12.40
CA GLY A 161 6.05 6.76 -13.28
C GLY A 161 5.10 5.82 -12.54
N LEU A 162 4.89 6.01 -11.23
CA LEU A 162 4.06 5.16 -10.38
C LEU A 162 2.72 5.84 -10.07
N VAL A 163 1.62 5.17 -10.39
CA VAL A 163 0.26 5.64 -10.07
C VAL A 163 -0.32 4.78 -8.93
N HIS A 164 -0.85 5.40 -7.88
CA HIS A 164 -1.30 4.68 -6.69
C HIS A 164 -2.55 3.80 -6.93
N ARG A 165 -3.53 4.30 -7.69
CA ARG A 165 -4.80 3.64 -8.08
C ARG A 165 -5.80 3.30 -6.95
N ASP A 166 -5.37 3.21 -5.70
CA ASP A 166 -6.23 2.91 -4.52
C ASP A 166 -5.96 3.90 -3.39
N PHE A 167 -6.00 5.21 -3.66
CA PHE A 167 -5.74 6.21 -2.62
C PHE A 167 -6.96 6.37 -1.72
N LYS A 168 -6.79 6.09 -0.43
CA LYS A 168 -7.80 6.20 0.63
C LYS A 168 -7.12 6.31 2.00
N PRO A 169 -7.82 6.75 3.06
CA PRO A 169 -7.23 6.94 4.38
C PRO A 169 -6.56 5.69 4.97
N GLU A 170 -6.98 4.49 4.59
CA GLU A 170 -6.36 3.22 4.99
C GLU A 170 -4.93 3.06 4.44
N ASN A 171 -4.66 3.64 3.27
CA ASN A 171 -3.36 3.54 2.59
C ASN A 171 -2.45 4.75 2.89
N LEU A 172 -2.79 5.50 3.94
CA LEU A 172 -2.01 6.61 4.46
C LEU A 172 -1.60 6.27 5.89
N LEU A 173 -0.30 6.24 6.16
CA LEU A 173 0.25 6.01 7.48
C LEU A 173 0.59 7.35 8.13
N VAL A 174 0.32 7.47 9.43
CA VAL A 174 0.66 8.66 10.22
C VAL A 174 1.76 8.27 11.19
N ARG A 175 2.90 8.97 11.15
CA ARG A 175 3.96 8.81 12.16
C ARG A 175 3.61 9.57 13.43
N GLY A 176 4.28 9.20 14.54
CA GLY A 176 4.12 9.89 15.84
C GLY A 176 4.50 11.37 15.80
N ASP A 177 5.40 11.78 14.89
CA ASP A 177 5.76 13.18 14.64
C ASP A 177 4.73 13.94 13.77
N GLY A 178 3.71 13.22 13.28
CA GLY A 178 2.67 13.74 12.42
C GLY A 178 2.99 13.73 10.91
N THR A 179 4.11 13.15 10.50
CA THR A 179 4.40 12.96 9.08
C THR A 179 3.43 11.96 8.46
N VAL A 180 2.89 12.29 7.29
CA VAL A 180 2.03 11.38 6.51
C VAL A 180 2.85 10.68 5.43
N LEU A 181 2.73 9.36 5.38
CA LEU A 181 3.35 8.51 4.39
C LEU A 181 2.28 7.84 3.53
N VAL A 182 2.43 7.93 2.22
CA VAL A 182 1.61 7.16 1.28
C VAL A 182 2.21 5.76 1.14
N THR A 183 1.38 4.72 1.27
CA THR A 183 1.77 3.32 1.11
C THR A 183 0.95 2.65 0.00
N ASP A 184 1.22 1.37 -0.27
CA ASP A 184 0.40 0.53 -1.15
C ASP A 184 0.23 1.08 -2.58
N PHE A 185 1.31 1.66 -3.12
CA PHE A 185 1.38 1.98 -4.53
C PHE A 185 1.12 0.72 -5.35
N GLY A 186 0.19 0.82 -6.30
CA GLY A 186 -0.38 -0.29 -7.03
C GLY A 186 0.65 -1.15 -7.73
N LEU A 187 1.05 -2.24 -7.06
CA LEU A 187 1.46 -3.50 -7.68
C LEU A 187 0.26 -4.27 -8.26
N ALA A 188 -0.95 -3.74 -8.06
CA ALA A 188 -2.17 -4.22 -8.69
C ALA A 188 -2.33 -3.58 -10.07
N HIS A 189 -2.15 -4.40 -11.09
CA HIS A 189 -3.14 -4.34 -12.14
C HIS A 189 -4.42 -4.98 -11.64
N GLU A 190 -5.54 -4.35 -11.98
CA GLU A 190 -6.85 -4.97 -12.00
C GLU A 190 -6.73 -6.32 -12.72
N VAL A 191 -7.14 -7.41 -12.06
CA VAL A 191 -7.64 -8.56 -12.79
C VAL A 191 -8.77 -7.99 -13.67
N PRO A 192 -8.71 -8.10 -15.01
CA PRO A 192 -9.79 -7.59 -15.84
C PRO A 192 -11.05 -8.30 -15.37
N PHE A 193 -12.02 -7.54 -14.83
CA PHE A 193 -13.37 -8.06 -14.70
C PHE A 193 -13.78 -8.44 -16.11
N GLY A 194 -14.03 -9.74 -16.31
CA GLY A 194 -14.11 -10.35 -17.63
C GLY A 194 -14.92 -9.51 -18.61
N ALA A 195 -14.30 -9.22 -19.75
CA ALA A 195 -15.06 -8.92 -20.94
C ALA A 195 -16.06 -10.06 -21.13
N SER A 196 -17.35 -9.73 -21.06
CA SER A 196 -18.38 -10.61 -21.59
C SER A 196 -18.01 -10.89 -23.05
N ALA A 197 -17.72 -12.15 -23.35
CA ALA A 197 -17.65 -12.62 -24.71
C ALA A 197 -19.04 -12.44 -25.33
N ALA A 198 -19.21 -11.39 -26.12
CA ALA A 198 -20.29 -11.34 -27.09
C ALA A 198 -19.90 -12.29 -28.24
N SER A 199 -20.59 -13.42 -28.29
CA SER A 199 -20.86 -14.16 -29.54
C SER A 199 -22.26 -13.79 -29.98
#